data_AF-A0A7W8EZ01-F1
#
_entry.id   AF-A0A7W8EZ01-F1
#
_cell.length_a   1.000
_cell.length_b   1.000
_cell.length_c   1.000
_cell.angle_alpha   90.00
_cell.angle_beta   90.00
_cell.angle_gamma   90.00
#
_symmetry.space_group_name_H-M   'P 1'
#
loop_
_entity.id
_entity.type
_entity.pdbx_description
1 polymer ?
#
loop_
_entity_poly.entity_id
_entity_poly.type
_entity_poly.pdbx_seq_one_letter_code
_entity_poly.pdbx_strand_id
1 'polypeptide(L)'
;MLRRRTYSIISGAAAIALAGGLVSVAQAAPAAGQEPVLRVTVGSVQPQAVPAEGAAAAVPCQRGKAIYNRYQSCIVVGATVNVLRNGRPVGSAHFDITHKMTLKQKSLKWSESIKVGKARLVGNARGITVGLKVTCNSSKCKPTNKFPRGRKLGGSEISGKINYQDKVAKLKKDSASAKYIYTFTKPGYAPGGFNYRSVPFRCDDTFWNRDHSARNMRPGCVFHTYIPVMTTMRDLTNIAKNIRGVQSRGKHYGRIGSGKPLHREADERKIHNNREKVCPSGQTPPEPGLSCDEYPFASTREGGHNVSADSRGTAWVPLQEQRQQGGRIQTFHKKERIVHRDAFWVSV
;
A
#
# COMPACT_ATOMS: atom_id res chain seq x y z
N MET A 1 -55.72 -36.95 29.55
CA MET A 1 -56.67 -36.81 30.68
C MET A 1 -55.94 -36.27 31.90
N LEU A 2 -56.73 -35.76 32.87
CA LEU A 2 -56.49 -35.51 34.30
C LEU A 2 -55.25 -36.19 34.95
N ARG A 3 -54.62 -35.64 36.00
CA ARG A 3 -55.18 -34.98 37.21
C ARG A 3 -54.31 -33.81 37.75
N ARG A 4 -54.94 -32.86 38.46
CA ARG A 4 -54.28 -31.87 39.35
C ARG A 4 -53.81 -32.51 40.66
N ARG A 5 -52.87 -31.88 41.38
CA ARG A 5 -52.90 -31.79 42.86
C ARG A 5 -52.19 -30.52 43.40
N THR A 6 -52.59 -30.15 44.60
CA THR A 6 -52.17 -29.00 45.43
C THR A 6 -52.10 -29.50 46.90
N TYR A 7 -51.55 -28.81 47.90
CA TYR A 7 -51.12 -27.40 48.04
C TYR A 7 -49.56 -27.34 48.27
N SER A 8 -48.86 -26.44 48.97
CA SER A 8 -49.18 -25.42 49.99
C SER A 8 -48.17 -24.26 50.01
N ILE A 9 -48.54 -23.17 50.68
CA ILE A 9 -47.68 -22.02 51.02
C ILE A 9 -47.15 -22.22 52.46
N ILE A 10 -45.89 -21.86 52.71
CA ILE A 10 -45.37 -21.65 54.07
C ILE A 10 -44.72 -20.26 54.13
N SER A 11 -45.23 -19.40 55.01
CA SER A 11 -44.77 -18.02 55.17
C SER A 11 -43.64 -17.95 56.20
N GLY A 12 -42.40 -17.84 55.74
CA GLY A 12 -41.23 -17.59 56.60
C GLY A 12 -41.00 -16.09 56.82
N ALA A 13 -41.43 -15.54 57.96
CA ALA A 13 -41.21 -14.14 58.29
C ALA A 13 -39.78 -13.90 58.82
N ALA A 14 -38.88 -13.41 57.96
CA ALA A 14 -37.54 -12.99 58.36
C ALA A 14 -37.54 -11.49 58.74
N ALA A 15 -37.39 -11.19 60.02
CA ALA A 15 -37.27 -9.81 60.51
C ALA A 15 -35.86 -9.25 60.19
N ILE A 16 -35.76 -8.43 59.14
CA ILE A 16 -34.53 -7.69 58.82
C ILE A 16 -34.57 -6.35 59.56
N ALA A 17 -33.57 -6.12 60.43
CA ALA A 17 -33.48 -4.90 61.21
C ALA A 17 -33.18 -3.68 60.31
N LEU A 18 -33.95 -2.61 60.48
CA LEU A 18 -33.77 -1.34 59.78
C LEU A 18 -32.57 -0.54 60.33
N ALA A 19 -31.36 -0.91 59.90
CA ALA A 19 -30.18 -0.06 60.07
C ALA A 19 -30.32 1.20 59.19
N GLY A 20 -30.65 2.34 59.82
CA GLY A 20 -30.88 3.62 59.16
C GLY A 20 -29.62 4.27 58.57
N GLY A 21 -29.05 3.66 57.53
CA GLY A 21 -27.95 4.24 56.77
C GLY A 21 -28.42 5.40 55.90
N LEU A 22 -28.01 6.63 56.23
CA LEU A 22 -28.17 7.78 55.33
C LEU A 22 -27.38 7.54 54.04
N VAL A 23 -28.07 7.16 52.96
CA VAL A 23 -27.48 7.04 51.63
C VAL A 23 -27.21 8.44 51.09
N SER A 24 -26.06 9.00 51.47
CA SER A 24 -25.49 10.17 50.81
C SER A 24 -25.31 9.85 49.32
N VAL A 25 -26.23 10.33 48.50
CA VAL A 25 -26.06 10.38 47.04
C VAL A 25 -24.86 11.25 46.74
N ALA A 26 -23.70 10.60 46.57
CA ALA A 26 -22.43 11.24 46.28
C ALA A 26 -22.53 11.94 44.92
N GLN A 27 -22.86 13.24 44.96
CA GLN A 27 -22.78 14.10 43.79
C GLN A 27 -21.35 14.04 43.27
N ALA A 28 -21.17 13.48 42.07
CA ALA A 28 -19.86 13.35 41.45
C ALA A 28 -19.25 14.74 41.30
N ALA A 29 -18.19 15.01 42.07
CA ALA A 29 -17.57 16.33 42.12
C ALA A 29 -17.18 16.80 40.71
N PRO A 30 -17.42 18.09 40.35
CA PRO A 30 -17.06 18.60 39.05
C PRO A 30 -15.56 18.44 38.84
N ALA A 31 -15.16 17.66 37.81
CA ALA A 31 -13.78 17.25 37.59
C ALA A 31 -12.83 18.45 37.54
N ALA A 32 -12.04 18.62 38.61
CA ALA A 32 -11.20 19.79 38.80
C ALA A 32 -10.08 19.88 37.75
N GLY A 33 -9.76 21.12 37.35
CA GLY A 33 -8.45 21.45 36.77
C GLY A 33 -8.08 20.84 35.41
N GLN A 34 -8.98 20.23 34.63
CA GLN A 34 -8.62 19.77 33.29
C GLN A 34 -8.24 20.94 32.37
N GLU A 35 -6.93 21.06 32.09
CA GLU A 35 -6.37 22.09 31.21
C GLU A 35 -7.09 22.15 29.86
N PRO A 36 -7.25 23.36 29.27
CA PRO A 36 -7.78 23.47 27.92
C PRO A 36 -6.86 22.75 26.92
N VAL A 37 -7.41 21.88 26.07
CA VAL A 37 -6.61 20.98 25.21
C VAL A 37 -7.23 20.81 23.82
N LEU A 38 -6.39 20.59 22.81
CA LEU A 38 -6.83 20.23 21.46
C LEU A 38 -6.88 18.70 21.28
N ARG A 39 -8.07 18.09 21.39
CA ARG A 39 -8.24 16.66 21.09
C ARG A 39 -8.48 16.46 19.60
N VAL A 40 -7.56 15.78 18.92
CA VAL A 40 -7.63 15.57 17.46
C VAL A 40 -8.04 14.14 17.12
N THR A 41 -8.95 13.99 16.16
CA THR A 41 -9.31 12.71 15.55
C THR A 41 -9.00 12.74 14.05
N VAL A 42 -8.62 11.59 13.51
CA VAL A 42 -8.31 11.40 12.08
C VAL A 42 -8.97 10.11 11.61
N GLY A 43 -9.58 10.14 10.42
CA GLY A 43 -10.16 8.96 9.80
C GLY A 43 -9.09 7.97 9.36
N SER A 44 -9.41 6.67 9.45
CA SER A 44 -8.60 5.63 8.82
C SER A 44 -8.67 5.72 7.29
N VAL A 45 -7.66 5.17 6.62
CA VAL A 45 -7.60 5.04 5.16
C VAL A 45 -7.21 3.61 4.79
N GLN A 46 -7.99 2.97 3.91
CA GLN A 46 -7.59 1.69 3.33
C GLN A 46 -6.66 1.91 2.12
N PRO A 47 -5.48 1.29 2.07
CA PRO A 47 -4.67 1.20 0.85
C PRO A 47 -5.43 0.45 -0.25
N GLN A 48 -5.58 1.07 -1.42
CA GLN A 48 -6.29 0.50 -2.56
C GLN A 48 -5.43 0.64 -3.82
N ALA A 49 -4.93 -0.48 -4.34
CA ALA A 49 -4.30 -0.48 -5.65
C ALA A 49 -5.35 -0.17 -6.73
N VAL A 50 -4.99 0.60 -7.76
CA VAL A 50 -5.85 0.76 -8.95
C VAL A 50 -5.93 -0.57 -9.74
N PRO A 51 -7.07 -0.87 -10.39
CA PRO A 51 -7.16 -1.96 -11.36
C PRO A 51 -6.11 -1.82 -12.48
N ALA A 52 -5.79 -2.95 -13.12
CA ALA A 52 -4.78 -3.02 -14.18
C ALA A 52 -5.07 -2.08 -15.36
N GLU A 53 -6.34 -1.98 -15.77
CA GLU A 53 -6.81 -1.07 -16.83
C GLU A 53 -6.54 0.41 -16.49
N GLY A 54 -6.68 0.79 -15.21
CA GLY A 54 -6.42 2.13 -14.71
C GLY A 54 -4.94 2.42 -14.40
N ALA A 55 -4.02 1.47 -14.60
CA ALA A 55 -2.63 1.57 -14.12
C ALA A 55 -1.84 2.75 -14.71
N ALA A 56 -2.15 3.16 -15.95
CA ALA A 56 -1.51 4.28 -16.64
C ALA A 56 -2.17 5.64 -16.35
N ALA A 57 -3.39 5.66 -15.80
CA ALA A 57 -4.12 6.89 -15.51
C ALA A 57 -3.57 7.63 -14.29
N ALA A 58 -3.89 8.92 -14.19
CA ALA A 58 -3.58 9.71 -12.99
C ALA A 58 -4.40 9.18 -11.79
N VAL A 59 -3.71 8.88 -10.69
CA VAL A 59 -4.37 8.29 -9.51
C VAL A 59 -5.40 9.25 -8.90
N PRO A 60 -6.68 8.85 -8.78
CA PRO A 60 -7.73 9.70 -8.23
C PRO A 60 -7.57 9.88 -6.70
N CYS A 61 -8.17 10.95 -6.19
CA CYS A 61 -8.18 11.26 -4.76
C CYS A 61 -9.60 11.12 -4.22
N GLN A 62 -9.81 10.24 -3.24
CA GLN A 62 -11.11 9.99 -2.62
C GLN A 62 -10.96 9.96 -1.10
N ARG A 63 -11.85 10.63 -0.38
CA ARG A 63 -11.85 10.71 1.08
C ARG A 63 -11.96 9.31 1.71
N GLY A 64 -11.14 9.02 2.71
CA GLY A 64 -11.06 7.70 3.35
C GLY A 64 -10.27 6.66 2.56
N LYS A 65 -9.64 7.03 1.43
CA LYS A 65 -8.84 6.10 0.62
C LYS A 65 -7.36 6.51 0.56
N ALA A 66 -6.51 5.49 0.41
CA ALA A 66 -5.11 5.60 0.00
C ALA A 66 -4.93 4.89 -1.34
N ILE A 67 -5.35 5.54 -2.43
CA ILE A 67 -5.36 4.96 -3.78
C ILE A 67 -3.94 5.04 -4.38
N TYR A 68 -3.48 4.02 -5.11
CA TYR A 68 -2.15 4.04 -5.73
C TYR A 68 -1.98 3.14 -6.96
N ASN A 69 -1.06 3.53 -7.84
CA ASN A 69 -0.49 2.69 -8.90
C ASN A 69 1.02 2.46 -8.62
N ARG A 70 1.78 1.90 -9.57
CA ARG A 70 3.21 1.60 -9.38
C ARG A 70 4.09 2.84 -9.10
N TYR A 71 3.67 4.05 -9.51
CA TYR A 71 4.46 5.29 -9.43
C TYR A 71 3.77 6.48 -8.75
N GLN A 72 2.45 6.46 -8.59
CA GLN A 72 1.65 7.53 -7.98
C GLN A 72 0.81 7.00 -6.82
N SER A 73 0.59 7.83 -5.80
CA SER A 73 -0.45 7.60 -4.79
C SER A 73 -1.17 8.89 -4.43
N CYS A 74 -2.46 8.77 -4.11
CA CYS A 74 -3.23 9.80 -3.43
C CYS A 74 -3.86 9.27 -2.15
N ILE A 75 -3.60 9.93 -1.02
CA ILE A 75 -4.20 9.64 0.27
C ILE A 75 -5.04 10.85 0.68
N VAL A 76 -6.31 10.63 1.05
CA VAL A 76 -7.17 11.69 1.60
C VAL A 76 -7.77 11.24 2.93
N VAL A 77 -7.24 11.79 4.03
CA VAL A 77 -7.80 11.59 5.38
C VAL A 77 -8.73 12.75 5.74
N GLY A 78 -9.87 12.44 6.36
CA GLY A 78 -10.64 13.43 7.09
C GLY A 78 -10.06 13.63 8.49
N ALA A 79 -9.96 14.88 8.95
CA ALA A 79 -9.49 15.22 10.29
C ALA A 79 -10.45 16.18 11.01
N THR A 80 -10.51 16.06 12.34
CA THR A 80 -11.25 16.99 13.20
C THR A 80 -10.41 17.35 14.43
N VAL A 81 -10.18 18.63 14.65
CA VAL A 81 -9.59 19.15 15.89
C VAL A 81 -10.74 19.65 16.77
N ASN A 82 -10.93 19.06 17.94
CA ASN A 82 -11.89 19.51 18.95
C ASN A 82 -11.17 20.37 19.99
N VAL A 83 -11.74 21.54 20.29
CA VAL A 83 -11.26 22.47 21.30
C VAL A 83 -11.98 22.15 22.61
N LEU A 84 -11.26 21.60 23.59
CA LEU A 84 -11.80 21.25 24.89
C LEU A 84 -11.39 22.28 25.96
N ARG A 85 -12.29 22.63 26.86
CA ARG A 85 -12.02 23.40 28.08
C ARG A 85 -12.76 22.73 29.24
N ASN A 86 -12.06 22.40 30.32
CA ASN A 86 -12.61 21.68 31.48
C ASN A 86 -13.34 20.38 31.03
N GLY A 87 -12.70 19.62 30.14
CA GLY A 87 -13.26 18.41 29.50
C GLY A 87 -14.36 18.63 28.44
N ARG A 88 -15.02 19.79 28.40
CA ARG A 88 -16.18 20.06 27.54
C ARG A 88 -15.78 20.67 26.18
N PRO A 89 -16.43 20.28 25.07
CA PRO A 89 -16.16 20.87 23.76
C PRO A 89 -16.70 22.29 23.64
N VAL A 90 -15.84 23.24 23.27
CA VAL A 90 -16.16 24.67 23.04
C VAL A 90 -15.93 25.12 21.60
N GLY A 91 -15.57 24.19 20.70
CA GLY A 91 -15.44 24.42 19.26
C GLY A 91 -14.80 23.25 18.52
N SER A 92 -14.90 23.25 17.19
CA SER A 92 -14.28 22.23 16.33
C SER A 92 -13.78 22.81 15.01
N ALA A 93 -12.76 22.18 14.42
CA ALA A 93 -12.28 22.45 13.08
C ALA A 93 -12.26 21.15 12.25
N HIS A 94 -13.07 21.08 11.20
CA HIS A 94 -13.19 19.90 10.32
C HIS A 94 -12.59 20.18 8.94
N PHE A 95 -11.75 19.27 8.43
CA PHE A 95 -11.08 19.43 7.13
C PHE A 95 -10.65 18.07 6.56
N ASP A 96 -10.21 18.05 5.30
CA ASP A 96 -9.47 16.95 4.70
C ASP A 96 -7.98 17.30 4.55
N ILE A 97 -7.13 16.28 4.60
CA ILE A 97 -5.71 16.38 4.23
C ILE A 97 -5.46 15.46 3.04
N THR A 98 -5.08 16.05 1.91
CA THR A 98 -4.71 15.36 0.68
C THR A 98 -3.20 15.28 0.55
N HIS A 99 -2.69 14.08 0.35
CA HIS A 99 -1.30 13.79 -0.01
C HIS A 99 -1.27 13.23 -1.44
N LYS A 100 -0.45 13.82 -2.33
CA LYS A 100 -0.19 13.31 -3.69
C LYS A 100 1.31 13.06 -3.85
N MET A 101 1.74 11.81 -3.84
CA MET A 101 3.15 11.42 -4.02
C MET A 101 3.38 10.87 -5.43
N THR A 102 4.50 11.23 -6.07
CA THR A 102 4.87 10.71 -7.40
C THR A 102 6.33 10.28 -7.42
N LEU A 103 6.54 8.97 -7.27
CA LEU A 103 7.83 8.31 -7.38
C LEU A 103 8.34 8.36 -8.83
N LYS A 104 9.64 8.07 -9.01
CA LYS A 104 10.30 8.19 -10.31
C LYS A 104 11.04 6.92 -10.69
N GLN A 105 10.65 6.39 -11.86
CA GLN A 105 11.17 5.16 -12.45
C GLN A 105 12.70 5.15 -12.62
N LYS A 106 13.34 6.31 -12.80
CA LYS A 106 14.79 6.48 -13.06
C LYS A 106 15.46 7.54 -12.15
N SER A 107 14.91 7.80 -10.95
CA SER A 107 15.50 8.74 -9.97
C SER A 107 15.24 8.32 -8.52
N LEU A 108 16.26 8.46 -7.66
CA LEU A 108 16.16 8.36 -6.19
C LEU A 108 15.67 9.65 -5.52
N LYS A 109 15.43 10.71 -6.30
CA LYS A 109 14.80 11.97 -5.86
C LYS A 109 13.37 12.05 -6.41
N TRP A 110 12.41 12.35 -5.54
CA TRP A 110 11.01 12.55 -5.90
C TRP A 110 10.34 13.61 -5.01
N SER A 111 9.07 13.89 -5.24
CA SER A 111 8.30 14.85 -4.48
C SER A 111 6.88 14.39 -4.16
N GLU A 112 6.31 15.07 -3.19
CA GLU A 112 4.94 14.92 -2.72
C GLU A 112 4.32 16.31 -2.53
N SER A 113 3.09 16.49 -2.98
CA SER A 113 2.29 17.68 -2.69
C SER A 113 1.32 17.37 -1.57
N ILE A 114 1.25 18.24 -0.56
CA ILE A 114 0.37 18.10 0.60
C ILE A 114 -0.55 19.32 0.66
N LYS A 115 -1.85 19.08 0.82
CA LYS A 115 -2.90 20.10 0.94
C LYS A 115 -3.76 19.81 2.16
N VAL A 116 -3.78 20.74 3.12
CA VAL A 116 -4.82 20.81 4.15
C VAL A 116 -5.93 21.70 3.61
N GLY A 117 -7.13 21.14 3.47
CA GLY A 117 -8.30 21.85 2.93
C GLY A 117 -8.77 23.01 3.83
N LYS A 118 -9.57 23.92 3.27
CA LYS A 118 -10.21 25.00 4.03
C LYS A 118 -11.09 24.39 5.13
N ALA A 119 -10.72 24.60 6.39
CA ALA A 119 -11.41 24.00 7.52
C ALA A 119 -12.75 24.70 7.82
N ARG A 120 -13.81 23.91 8.01
CA ARG A 120 -15.06 24.39 8.62
C ARG A 120 -14.83 24.55 10.12
N LEU A 121 -14.81 25.81 10.58
CA LEU A 121 -14.67 26.15 12.00
C LEU A 121 -16.05 26.29 12.65
N VAL A 122 -16.18 25.83 13.90
CA VAL A 122 -17.37 25.96 14.76
C VAL A 122 -16.91 26.43 16.14
N GLY A 123 -17.63 27.37 16.77
CA GLY A 123 -17.30 27.88 18.11
C GLY A 123 -15.88 28.46 18.21
N ASN A 124 -15.19 28.20 19.33
CA ASN A 124 -13.85 28.73 19.66
C ASN A 124 -12.70 28.05 18.87
N ALA A 125 -12.95 27.61 17.63
CA ALA A 125 -11.95 26.98 16.77
C ALA A 125 -11.08 27.97 15.96
N ARG A 126 -11.37 29.28 16.01
CA ARG A 126 -10.49 30.31 15.44
C ARG A 126 -9.12 30.31 16.13
N GLY A 127 -8.07 30.58 15.35
CA GLY A 127 -6.69 30.71 15.83
C GLY A 127 -5.89 29.42 15.97
N ILE A 128 -6.46 28.24 15.69
CA ILE A 128 -5.69 26.99 15.62
C ILE A 128 -4.68 27.08 14.46
N THR A 129 -3.41 26.83 14.72
CA THR A 129 -2.36 26.67 13.69
C THR A 129 -2.00 25.20 13.49
N VAL A 130 -1.53 24.86 12.29
CA VAL A 130 -1.05 23.52 11.93
C VAL A 130 0.46 23.51 11.68
N GLY A 131 1.13 22.49 12.22
CA GLY A 131 2.49 22.09 11.90
C GLY A 131 2.53 20.66 11.38
N LEU A 132 3.51 20.38 10.52
CA LEU A 132 3.79 19.07 9.97
C LEU A 132 5.28 18.75 10.14
N LYS A 133 5.60 17.57 10.67
CA LYS A 133 6.92 16.93 10.62
C LYS A 133 6.80 15.65 9.78
N VAL A 134 7.79 15.38 8.93
CA VAL A 134 7.85 14.16 8.12
C VAL A 134 9.18 13.46 8.39
N THR A 135 9.14 12.14 8.60
CA THR A 135 10.31 11.26 8.68
C THR A 135 10.11 10.07 7.75
N CYS A 136 11.17 9.31 7.46
CA CYS A 136 11.03 7.95 6.91
C CYS A 136 11.32 6.92 8.02
N ASN A 137 10.90 5.67 7.86
CA ASN A 137 11.37 4.55 8.72
C ASN A 137 12.70 3.93 8.27
N SER A 138 13.24 4.34 7.13
CA SER A 138 14.61 4.04 6.70
C SER A 138 15.52 5.25 6.91
N SER A 139 16.76 5.01 7.32
CA SER A 139 17.80 6.04 7.48
C SER A 139 18.37 6.56 6.16
N LYS A 140 18.14 5.86 5.04
CA LYS A 140 18.59 6.25 3.68
C LYS A 140 17.63 7.26 3.05
N CYS A 141 16.34 7.11 3.34
CA CYS A 141 15.26 8.00 2.92
C CYS A 141 15.28 9.30 3.73
N LYS A 142 15.60 10.43 3.07
CA LYS A 142 15.69 11.75 3.68
C LYS A 142 14.59 12.69 3.15
N PRO A 143 13.57 13.02 3.97
CA PRO A 143 12.54 13.98 3.61
C PRO A 143 13.00 15.42 3.93
N THR A 144 12.91 16.30 2.94
CA THR A 144 13.07 17.75 3.07
C THR A 144 11.69 18.39 3.05
N ASN A 145 11.20 18.77 4.22
CA ASN A 145 9.88 19.36 4.40
C ASN A 145 9.86 20.84 3.97
N LYS A 146 9.00 21.18 3.01
CA LYS A 146 8.69 22.55 2.54
C LYS A 146 7.19 22.86 2.68
N PHE A 147 6.52 22.26 3.66
CA PHE A 147 5.19 22.66 4.09
C PHE A 147 5.26 23.96 4.91
N PRO A 148 4.37 24.95 4.68
CA PRO A 148 4.44 26.25 5.36
C PRO A 148 4.15 26.13 6.87
N ARG A 149 4.95 26.84 7.68
CA ARG A 149 4.84 26.85 9.16
C ARG A 149 3.86 27.92 9.64
N GLY A 150 3.31 27.76 10.85
CA GLY A 150 2.50 28.79 11.53
C GLY A 150 1.15 29.12 10.88
N ARG A 151 0.71 28.35 9.89
CA ARG A 151 -0.52 28.63 9.13
C ARG A 151 -1.76 28.30 9.96
N LYS A 152 -2.71 29.26 10.03
CA LYS A 152 -3.98 29.14 10.76
C LYS A 152 -5.03 28.38 9.94
N LEU A 153 -5.81 27.51 10.58
CA LEU A 153 -6.96 26.84 9.99
C LEU A 153 -8.13 27.82 9.75
N GLY A 154 -9.01 27.48 8.79
CA GLY A 154 -10.24 28.22 8.49
C GLY A 154 -10.10 29.44 7.56
N GLY A 155 -8.88 29.82 7.19
CA GLY A 155 -8.60 30.81 6.14
C GLY A 155 -8.74 30.22 4.73
N SER A 156 -7.73 30.45 3.89
CA SER A 156 -7.53 29.69 2.65
C SER A 156 -7.00 28.27 2.94
N GLU A 157 -6.96 27.41 1.93
CA GLU A 157 -6.28 26.13 2.01
C GLU A 157 -4.76 26.29 2.25
N ILE A 158 -4.15 25.28 2.85
CA ILE A 158 -2.72 25.28 3.18
C ILE A 158 -2.03 24.20 2.37
N SER A 159 -1.43 24.61 1.27
CA SER A 159 -0.71 23.75 0.34
C SER A 159 0.81 23.88 0.51
N GLY A 160 1.53 22.78 0.34
CA GLY A 160 2.98 22.69 0.51
C GLY A 160 3.57 21.44 -0.16
N LYS A 161 4.89 21.28 -0.09
CA LYS A 161 5.60 20.15 -0.72
C LYS A 161 6.56 19.46 0.25
N ILE A 162 6.76 18.15 0.07
CA ILE A 162 7.89 17.41 0.63
C ILE A 162 8.74 16.94 -0.55
N ASN A 163 10.05 17.21 -0.49
CA ASN A 163 11.01 16.64 -1.43
C ASN A 163 11.72 15.48 -0.74
N TYR A 164 11.89 14.35 -1.40
CA TYR A 164 12.54 13.17 -0.86
C TYR A 164 13.80 12.84 -1.64
N GLN A 165 14.81 12.30 -0.94
CA GLN A 165 15.97 11.66 -1.56
C GLN A 165 16.29 10.36 -0.81
N ASP A 166 16.46 9.27 -1.56
CA ASP A 166 17.01 8.02 -1.03
C ASP A 166 18.51 7.84 -1.37
N LYS A 167 19.16 6.88 -0.72
CA LYS A 167 20.56 6.46 -0.94
C LYS A 167 20.65 4.94 -0.96
N VAL A 168 20.58 4.35 -2.16
CA VAL A 168 20.71 2.90 -2.36
C VAL A 168 22.06 2.57 -3.00
N ALA A 169 22.73 1.53 -2.50
CA ALA A 169 24.00 1.03 -3.05
C ALA A 169 23.79 0.07 -4.23
N LYS A 170 24.84 -0.12 -5.03
CA LYS A 170 24.91 -1.08 -6.16
C LYS A 170 24.34 -2.45 -5.77
N LEU A 171 23.42 -2.96 -6.58
CA LEU A 171 22.72 -4.25 -6.41
C LEU A 171 21.90 -4.39 -5.10
N LYS A 172 21.63 -3.28 -4.39
CA LYS A 172 20.77 -3.28 -3.21
C LYS A 172 19.41 -2.65 -3.50
N LYS A 173 18.49 -2.86 -2.57
CA LYS A 173 17.19 -2.20 -2.46
C LYS A 173 17.03 -1.58 -1.07
N ASP A 174 16.16 -0.59 -0.95
CA ASP A 174 15.66 -0.09 0.31
C ASP A 174 14.14 0.00 0.27
N SER A 175 13.47 -0.26 1.39
CA SER A 175 11.99 -0.24 1.50
C SER A 175 11.58 0.62 2.68
N ALA A 176 10.72 1.60 2.42
CA ALA A 176 10.39 2.65 3.36
C ALA A 176 8.94 3.13 3.21
N SER A 177 8.54 3.95 4.18
CA SER A 177 7.29 4.71 4.22
C SER A 177 7.60 6.05 4.85
N ALA A 178 6.97 7.11 4.36
CA ALA A 178 6.95 8.37 5.08
C ALA A 178 6.03 8.24 6.30
N LYS A 179 6.41 8.82 7.43
CA LYS A 179 5.57 9.02 8.61
C LYS A 179 5.26 10.50 8.71
N TYR A 180 3.98 10.85 8.59
CA TYR A 180 3.50 12.21 8.76
C TYR A 180 3.09 12.40 10.21
N ILE A 181 3.58 13.45 10.86
CA ILE A 181 3.29 13.80 12.24
C ILE A 181 2.71 15.22 12.20
N TYR A 182 1.41 15.32 12.44
CA TYR A 182 0.69 16.60 12.48
C TYR A 182 0.54 17.07 13.92
N THR A 183 0.81 18.35 14.14
CA THR A 183 0.66 19.03 15.42
C THR A 183 -0.22 20.25 15.23
N PHE A 184 -1.13 20.48 16.18
CA PHE A 184 -2.06 21.60 16.19
C PHE A 184 -1.90 22.35 17.50
N THR A 185 -1.85 23.68 17.44
CA THR A 185 -1.68 24.54 18.62
C THR A 185 -2.63 25.73 18.56
N LYS A 186 -3.05 26.23 19.72
CA LYS A 186 -3.90 27.41 19.90
C LYS A 186 -3.46 28.09 21.21
N PRO A 187 -3.29 29.42 21.27
CA PRO A 187 -2.89 30.12 22.50
C PRO A 187 -3.84 29.81 23.66
N GLY A 188 -3.28 29.45 24.82
CA GLY A 188 -4.04 29.04 26.01
C GLY A 188 -4.64 27.62 25.94
N TYR A 189 -4.13 26.74 25.06
CA TYR A 189 -4.53 25.33 24.97
C TYR A 189 -3.30 24.42 24.78
N ALA A 190 -3.27 23.29 25.48
CA ALA A 190 -2.29 22.23 25.28
C ALA A 190 -2.33 21.68 23.84
N PRO A 191 -1.18 21.42 23.19
CA PRO A 191 -1.10 20.95 21.81
C PRO A 191 -1.81 19.63 21.56
N GLY A 192 -2.41 19.51 20.36
CA GLY A 192 -3.00 18.28 19.85
C GLY A 192 -2.21 17.71 18.68
N GLY A 193 -2.39 16.43 18.34
CA GLY A 193 -1.73 15.85 17.17
C GLY A 193 -2.15 14.42 16.84
N PHE A 194 -1.70 13.95 15.69
CA PHE A 194 -1.81 12.55 15.25
C PHE A 194 -0.68 12.20 14.28
N ASN A 195 -0.58 10.93 13.91
CA ASN A 195 0.36 10.47 12.90
C ASN A 195 -0.18 9.29 12.09
N TYR A 196 0.19 9.21 10.80
CA TYR A 196 -0.04 8.06 9.92
C TYR A 196 1.11 7.91 8.93
N ARG A 197 1.04 6.91 8.03
CA ARG A 197 2.10 6.59 7.06
C ARG A 197 1.64 6.75 5.62
N SER A 198 2.61 6.89 4.70
CA SER A 198 2.39 6.74 3.27
C SER A 198 2.11 5.28 2.89
N VAL A 199 1.65 5.06 1.66
CA VAL A 199 1.82 3.76 0.99
C VAL A 199 3.32 3.37 1.01
N PRO A 200 3.70 2.11 1.30
CA PRO A 200 5.10 1.68 1.26
C PRO A 200 5.71 1.78 -0.14
N PHE A 201 6.94 2.29 -0.21
CA PHE A 201 7.71 2.44 -1.43
C PHE A 201 9.08 1.77 -1.30
N ARG A 202 9.64 1.34 -2.43
CA ARG A 202 10.98 0.78 -2.54
C ARG A 202 11.78 1.62 -3.50
N CYS A 203 13.02 1.92 -3.15
CA CYS A 203 14.03 2.43 -4.07
C CYS A 203 15.08 1.33 -4.32
N ASP A 204 15.62 1.22 -5.53
CA ASP A 204 16.60 0.19 -5.87
C ASP A 204 17.63 0.61 -6.93
N ASP A 205 18.80 -0.06 -6.90
CA ASP A 205 19.88 0.04 -7.89
C ASP A 205 20.26 -1.38 -8.37
N THR A 206 19.27 -2.15 -8.83
CA THR A 206 19.42 -3.59 -9.16
C THR A 206 19.46 -3.91 -10.66
N PHE A 207 19.35 -2.91 -11.53
CA PHE A 207 19.31 -3.10 -12.99
C PHE A 207 20.69 -2.88 -13.62
N TRP A 208 21.54 -3.91 -13.50
CA TRP A 208 22.89 -3.97 -14.06
C TRP A 208 22.97 -5.02 -15.18
N ASN A 209 24.12 -5.12 -15.84
CA ASN A 209 24.51 -6.23 -16.70
C ASN A 209 25.00 -7.45 -15.87
N ARG A 210 25.25 -8.59 -16.53
CA ARG A 210 25.45 -9.92 -15.91
C ARG A 210 26.75 -10.06 -15.09
N ASP A 211 27.80 -9.38 -15.51
CA ASP A 211 29.07 -9.17 -14.81
C ASP A 211 29.00 -8.02 -13.78
N HIS A 212 27.89 -7.29 -13.77
CA HIS A 212 27.63 -6.11 -12.94
C HIS A 212 28.62 -4.94 -13.15
N SER A 213 29.29 -4.82 -14.29
CA SER A 213 30.16 -3.65 -14.58
C SER A 213 29.38 -2.36 -14.82
N ALA A 214 28.23 -2.41 -15.50
CA ALA A 214 27.47 -1.25 -15.97
C ALA A 214 25.97 -1.31 -15.61
N ARG A 215 25.34 -0.13 -15.51
CA ARG A 215 23.89 -0.01 -15.26
C ARG A 215 23.09 -0.10 -16.56
N ASN A 216 22.28 -1.15 -16.67
CA ASN A 216 21.23 -1.28 -17.69
C ASN A 216 20.04 -0.32 -17.44
N MET A 217 19.93 0.28 -16.26
CA MET A 217 18.94 1.33 -15.95
C MET A 217 19.40 2.16 -14.74
N ARG A 218 19.09 3.47 -14.72
CA ARG A 218 19.36 4.33 -13.56
C ARG A 218 18.59 3.84 -12.31
N PRO A 219 19.11 4.08 -11.09
CA PRO A 219 18.38 3.79 -9.85
C PRO A 219 17.04 4.55 -9.79
N GLY A 220 16.05 4.00 -9.10
CA GLY A 220 14.69 4.57 -9.07
C GLY A 220 13.78 3.91 -8.05
N CYS A 221 12.55 4.44 -7.92
CA CYS A 221 11.61 4.03 -6.86
C CYS A 221 10.21 3.69 -7.38
N VAL A 222 9.51 2.80 -6.65
CA VAL A 222 8.15 2.27 -6.94
C VAL A 222 7.33 2.04 -5.66
N PHE A 223 6.01 2.10 -5.75
CA PHE A 223 5.12 1.57 -4.71
C PHE A 223 5.09 0.05 -4.83
N HIS A 224 6.01 -0.62 -4.12
CA HIS A 224 6.34 -2.03 -4.37
C HIS A 224 5.23 -3.02 -3.99
N THR A 225 4.23 -2.59 -3.22
CA THR A 225 3.02 -3.37 -2.92
C THR A 225 2.03 -3.39 -4.09
N TYR A 226 2.20 -2.53 -5.09
CA TYR A 226 1.44 -2.59 -6.33
C TYR A 226 1.99 -3.74 -7.19
N ILE A 227 1.17 -4.74 -7.46
CA ILE A 227 1.48 -5.89 -8.31
C ILE A 227 1.04 -5.55 -9.75
N PRO A 228 1.97 -5.19 -10.66
CA PRO A 228 1.61 -4.77 -12.01
C PRO A 228 1.26 -5.98 -12.90
N VAL A 229 0.64 -5.67 -14.03
CA VAL A 229 0.16 -6.67 -15.01
C VAL A 229 0.91 -6.55 -16.32
N MET A 230 1.48 -7.67 -16.77
CA MET A 230 2.08 -7.82 -18.09
C MET A 230 0.98 -8.15 -19.10
N THR A 231 0.46 -7.13 -19.79
CA THR A 231 -0.58 -7.28 -20.82
C THR A 231 -0.02 -7.57 -22.22
N THR A 232 1.27 -7.32 -22.43
CA THR A 232 1.96 -7.47 -23.73
C THR A 232 2.16 -8.92 -24.19
N MET A 233 1.55 -9.90 -23.52
CA MET A 233 1.52 -11.29 -23.96
C MET A 233 0.28 -11.62 -24.81
N ARG A 234 -0.74 -10.75 -24.84
CA ARG A 234 -1.99 -10.93 -25.59
C ARG A 234 -1.77 -11.15 -27.09
N ASP A 235 -0.86 -10.38 -27.68
CA ASP A 235 -0.59 -10.32 -29.12
C ASP A 235 0.53 -11.27 -29.57
N LEU A 236 0.85 -12.29 -28.76
CA LEU A 236 1.71 -13.42 -29.12
C LEU A 236 0.84 -14.67 -29.16
N THR A 237 0.31 -15.05 -30.33
CA THR A 237 -0.82 -15.99 -30.46
C THR A 237 -0.59 -17.36 -29.82
N ASN A 238 0.58 -17.98 -30.03
CA ASN A 238 0.87 -19.33 -29.57
C ASN A 238 1.30 -19.34 -28.09
N ILE A 239 2.06 -18.33 -27.68
CA ILE A 239 2.48 -18.10 -26.31
C ILE A 239 1.29 -17.73 -25.43
N ALA A 240 0.37 -16.88 -25.91
CA ALA A 240 -0.89 -16.58 -25.24
C ALA A 240 -1.75 -17.84 -25.06
N LYS A 241 -1.77 -18.74 -26.06
CA LYS A 241 -2.45 -20.05 -25.97
C LYS A 241 -1.80 -20.95 -24.90
N ASN A 242 -0.46 -21.02 -24.84
CA ASN A 242 0.27 -21.76 -23.80
C ASN A 242 -0.04 -21.20 -22.39
N ILE A 243 0.17 -19.89 -22.18
CA ILE A 243 -0.10 -19.19 -20.92
C ILE A 243 -1.54 -19.41 -20.49
N ARG A 244 -2.53 -19.24 -21.39
CA ARG A 244 -3.96 -19.42 -21.09
C ARG A 244 -4.28 -20.88 -20.73
N GLY A 245 -3.66 -21.84 -21.41
CA GLY A 245 -3.78 -23.27 -21.16
C GLY A 245 -3.19 -23.75 -19.83
N VAL A 246 -2.26 -23.00 -19.24
CA VAL A 246 -1.77 -23.21 -17.86
C VAL A 246 -2.61 -22.41 -16.85
N GLN A 247 -2.98 -21.16 -17.17
CA GLN A 247 -3.83 -20.31 -16.31
C GLN A 247 -5.26 -20.84 -16.11
N SER A 248 -5.75 -21.70 -17.00
CA SER A 248 -7.04 -22.39 -16.84
C SER A 248 -7.01 -23.54 -15.82
N ARG A 249 -5.83 -24.05 -15.43
CA ARG A 249 -5.67 -25.27 -14.63
C ARG A 249 -4.79 -25.10 -13.38
N GLY A 250 -4.72 -26.16 -12.57
CA GLY A 250 -3.87 -26.26 -11.39
C GLY A 250 -4.09 -25.13 -10.37
N LYS A 251 -3.05 -24.34 -10.10
CA LYS A 251 -3.12 -23.16 -9.21
C LYS A 251 -3.16 -21.81 -9.96
N HIS A 252 -3.48 -21.83 -11.26
CA HIS A 252 -3.72 -20.66 -12.10
C HIS A 252 -2.59 -19.60 -12.04
N TYR A 253 -1.33 -20.03 -12.03
CA TYR A 253 -0.19 -19.13 -11.84
C TYR A 253 -0.14 -18.00 -12.89
N GLY A 254 0.07 -16.77 -12.43
CA GLY A 254 0.03 -15.55 -13.22
C GLY A 254 -1.37 -14.99 -13.53
N ARG A 255 -2.46 -15.73 -13.27
CA ARG A 255 -3.84 -15.29 -13.55
C ARG A 255 -4.36 -14.32 -12.50
N ILE A 256 -4.77 -13.13 -12.95
CA ILE A 256 -5.34 -12.06 -12.09
C ILE A 256 -6.62 -12.57 -11.39
N GLY A 257 -6.82 -12.18 -10.13
CA GLY A 257 -8.07 -12.33 -9.38
C GLY A 257 -8.36 -13.74 -8.84
N SER A 258 -7.99 -14.80 -9.56
CA SER A 258 -8.24 -16.20 -9.18
C SER A 258 -6.99 -17.06 -9.01
N GLY A 259 -5.81 -16.53 -9.34
CA GLY A 259 -4.54 -17.26 -9.31
C GLY A 259 -3.52 -16.75 -8.29
N LYS A 260 -2.31 -17.29 -8.37
CA LYS A 260 -1.13 -16.82 -7.63
C LYS A 260 -0.23 -15.98 -8.55
N PRO A 261 0.33 -14.84 -8.11
CA PRO A 261 1.21 -14.04 -8.96
C PRO A 261 2.52 -14.78 -9.23
N LEU A 262 3.18 -14.43 -10.35
CA LEU A 262 4.55 -14.86 -10.64
C LEU A 262 5.52 -13.95 -9.91
N HIS A 263 6.64 -14.48 -9.43
CA HIS A 263 7.70 -13.71 -8.79
C HIS A 263 8.95 -13.74 -9.64
N ARG A 264 9.48 -12.57 -10.03
CA ARG A 264 10.68 -12.51 -10.88
C ARG A 264 11.86 -13.21 -10.21
N GLU A 265 12.52 -14.09 -10.97
CA GLU A 265 13.88 -14.53 -10.71
C GLU A 265 14.89 -13.64 -11.47
N ALA A 266 16.07 -13.46 -10.90
CA ALA A 266 17.17 -12.63 -11.42
C ALA A 266 18.54 -13.26 -11.17
N ASP A 267 18.59 -14.42 -10.50
CA ASP A 267 19.76 -15.28 -10.45
C ASP A 267 19.87 -16.05 -11.77
N GLU A 268 20.77 -15.61 -12.66
CA GLU A 268 20.93 -16.18 -14.01
C GLU A 268 21.19 -17.70 -14.00
N ARG A 269 21.83 -18.25 -12.95
CA ARG A 269 22.02 -19.71 -12.81
C ARG A 269 20.69 -20.40 -12.56
N LYS A 270 19.81 -19.82 -11.74
CA LYS A 270 18.45 -20.34 -11.55
C LYS A 270 17.58 -20.18 -12.79
N ILE A 271 17.72 -19.10 -13.54
CA ILE A 271 16.98 -18.90 -14.80
C ILE A 271 17.37 -19.97 -15.83
N HIS A 272 18.66 -20.23 -16.01
CA HIS A 272 19.14 -21.33 -16.85
C HIS A 272 18.64 -22.69 -16.33
N ASN A 273 18.85 -23.02 -15.05
CA ASN A 273 18.39 -24.27 -14.44
C ASN A 273 16.86 -24.45 -14.46
N ASN A 274 16.08 -23.37 -14.57
CA ASN A 274 14.64 -23.44 -14.76
C ASN A 274 14.28 -23.78 -16.20
N ARG A 275 14.99 -23.23 -17.19
CA ARG A 275 14.80 -23.54 -18.61
C ARG A 275 15.19 -24.97 -18.94
N GLU A 276 16.41 -25.39 -18.58
CA GLU A 276 16.93 -26.71 -18.97
C GLU A 276 16.08 -27.89 -18.45
N LYS A 277 15.26 -27.68 -17.42
CA LYS A 277 14.32 -28.68 -16.90
C LYS A 277 13.09 -28.92 -17.78
N VAL A 278 12.75 -28.00 -18.69
CA VAL A 278 11.48 -28.01 -19.43
C VAL A 278 11.64 -27.75 -20.93
N CYS A 279 12.63 -26.95 -21.31
CA CYS A 279 13.07 -26.68 -22.68
C CYS A 279 14.60 -26.82 -22.74
N PRO A 280 15.15 -28.05 -22.65
CA PRO A 280 16.59 -28.29 -22.65
C PRO A 280 17.28 -27.87 -23.95
N SER A 281 18.50 -27.38 -23.81
CA SER A 281 19.40 -27.06 -24.92
C SER A 281 19.64 -28.31 -25.78
N GLY A 282 19.38 -28.20 -27.08
CA GLY A 282 19.47 -29.31 -28.04
C GLY A 282 18.18 -30.11 -28.28
N GLN A 283 17.06 -29.74 -27.64
CA GLN A 283 15.76 -30.37 -27.93
C GLN A 283 15.31 -30.09 -29.38
N THR A 284 15.17 -31.15 -30.18
CA THR A 284 14.70 -31.05 -31.58
C THR A 284 13.24 -30.56 -31.62
N PRO A 285 12.93 -29.47 -32.36
CA PRO A 285 11.55 -29.10 -32.64
C PRO A 285 10.90 -30.08 -33.63
N PRO A 286 9.57 -30.25 -33.62
CA PRO A 286 8.88 -31.13 -34.57
C PRO A 286 8.94 -30.60 -36.01
N GLU A 287 9.11 -29.28 -36.18
CA GLU A 287 9.22 -28.60 -37.48
C GLU A 287 10.30 -27.50 -37.42
N PRO A 288 11.01 -27.21 -38.53
CA PRO A 288 11.96 -26.11 -38.61
C PRO A 288 11.33 -24.75 -38.27
N GLY A 289 12.10 -23.88 -37.60
CA GLY A 289 11.65 -22.52 -37.25
C GLY A 289 10.80 -22.42 -35.98
N LEU A 290 10.47 -23.53 -35.33
CA LEU A 290 9.85 -23.54 -34.00
C LEU A 290 10.90 -23.46 -32.87
N SER A 291 10.45 -23.10 -31.67
CA SER A 291 11.23 -23.01 -30.45
C SER A 291 10.37 -23.42 -29.25
N CYS A 292 10.99 -23.96 -28.20
CA CYS A 292 10.27 -24.37 -26.99
C CYS A 292 9.98 -23.14 -26.12
N ASP A 293 8.71 -22.97 -25.76
CA ASP A 293 8.23 -21.99 -24.79
C ASP A 293 7.90 -22.63 -23.45
N GLU A 294 8.17 -21.92 -22.35
CA GLU A 294 7.99 -22.39 -20.99
C GLU A 294 7.08 -21.46 -20.16
N TYR A 295 6.02 -22.02 -19.56
CA TYR A 295 5.19 -21.29 -18.61
C TYR A 295 4.93 -22.09 -17.31
N PRO A 296 5.14 -21.50 -16.11
CA PRO A 296 5.67 -20.16 -15.85
C PRO A 296 7.09 -19.93 -16.40
N PHE A 297 7.37 -18.71 -16.87
CA PHE A 297 8.62 -18.37 -17.56
C PHE A 297 9.85 -18.74 -16.72
N ALA A 298 10.96 -19.18 -17.34
CA ALA A 298 12.17 -19.54 -16.59
C ALA A 298 12.74 -18.37 -15.76
N SER A 299 12.46 -17.11 -16.17
CA SER A 299 12.76 -15.89 -15.41
C SER A 299 11.83 -15.60 -14.22
N THR A 300 11.09 -16.61 -13.74
CA THR A 300 10.25 -16.57 -12.54
C THR A 300 10.61 -17.68 -11.57
N ARG A 301 10.28 -17.50 -10.29
CA ARG A 301 10.53 -18.50 -9.23
C ARG A 301 9.63 -19.73 -9.36
N GLU A 302 8.52 -19.58 -10.07
CA GLU A 302 7.53 -20.60 -10.37
C GLU A 302 7.88 -21.41 -11.62
N GLY A 303 8.85 -20.96 -12.43
CA GLY A 303 9.23 -21.61 -13.69
C GLY A 303 9.97 -22.94 -13.52
N GLY A 304 10.17 -23.66 -14.63
CA GLY A 304 10.78 -24.99 -14.61
C GLY A 304 9.93 -26.01 -13.83
N HIS A 305 10.55 -26.72 -12.88
CA HIS A 305 9.87 -27.71 -12.01
C HIS A 305 9.58 -27.19 -10.59
N ASN A 306 9.53 -25.87 -10.39
CA ASN A 306 9.28 -25.28 -9.05
C ASN A 306 7.78 -25.22 -8.68
N VAL A 307 6.89 -25.71 -9.55
CA VAL A 307 5.46 -25.92 -9.32
C VAL A 307 5.04 -27.32 -9.78
N SER A 308 3.88 -27.78 -9.31
CA SER A 308 3.29 -29.07 -9.70
C SER A 308 3.03 -29.17 -11.20
N ALA A 309 3.02 -30.40 -11.74
CA ALA A 309 2.91 -30.66 -13.18
C ALA A 309 1.63 -30.09 -13.81
N ASP A 310 0.51 -30.09 -13.06
CA ASP A 310 -0.76 -29.46 -13.45
C ASP A 310 -0.65 -27.94 -13.68
N SER A 311 0.32 -27.30 -13.04
CA SER A 311 0.45 -25.84 -12.89
C SER A 311 1.57 -25.24 -13.76
N ARG A 312 2.10 -26.03 -14.69
CA ARG A 312 3.11 -25.65 -15.70
C ARG A 312 2.77 -26.23 -17.06
N GLY A 313 3.43 -25.75 -18.10
CA GLY A 313 3.27 -26.22 -19.47
C GLY A 313 4.41 -25.75 -20.38
N THR A 314 4.59 -26.48 -21.47
CA THR A 314 5.48 -26.10 -22.58
C THR A 314 4.72 -26.17 -23.90
N ALA A 315 5.17 -25.42 -24.89
CA ALA A 315 4.63 -25.42 -26.24
C ALA A 315 5.74 -25.20 -27.27
N TRP A 316 5.57 -25.77 -28.46
CA TRP A 316 6.36 -25.36 -29.61
C TRP A 316 5.69 -24.12 -30.23
N VAL A 317 6.45 -23.03 -30.35
CA VAL A 317 5.99 -21.73 -30.85
C VAL A 317 6.95 -21.20 -31.92
N PRO A 318 6.53 -20.31 -32.83
CA PRO A 318 7.42 -19.73 -33.82
C PRO A 318 8.62 -19.01 -33.15
N LEU A 319 9.84 -19.25 -33.64
CA LEU A 319 11.08 -18.69 -33.08
C LEU A 319 11.06 -17.15 -33.01
N GLN A 320 10.39 -16.48 -33.95
CA GLN A 320 10.19 -15.03 -33.92
C GLN A 320 9.29 -14.59 -32.74
N GLU A 321 8.25 -15.35 -32.43
CA GLU A 321 7.33 -15.11 -31.31
C GLU A 321 8.08 -15.27 -29.97
N GLN A 322 8.91 -16.30 -29.84
CA GLN A 322 9.71 -16.55 -28.64
C GLN A 322 10.78 -15.47 -28.41
N ARG A 323 11.42 -15.00 -29.49
CA ARG A 323 12.33 -13.83 -29.44
C ARG A 323 11.61 -12.56 -28.99
N GLN A 324 10.37 -12.33 -29.45
CA GLN A 324 9.56 -11.21 -28.97
C GLN A 324 9.21 -11.34 -27.49
N GLN A 325 8.81 -12.52 -27.01
CA GLN A 325 8.43 -12.75 -25.61
C GLN A 325 9.55 -12.32 -24.65
N GLY A 326 10.78 -12.77 -24.88
CA GLY A 326 11.93 -12.41 -24.04
C GLY A 326 12.18 -10.89 -23.99
N GLY A 327 12.07 -10.21 -25.14
CA GLY A 327 12.17 -8.75 -25.23
C GLY A 327 11.04 -8.02 -24.50
N ARG A 328 9.79 -8.50 -24.63
CA ARG A 328 8.61 -7.94 -23.94
C ARG A 328 8.70 -8.14 -22.41
N ILE A 329 9.18 -9.29 -21.93
CA ILE A 329 9.43 -9.56 -20.49
C ILE A 329 10.50 -8.62 -19.93
N GLN A 330 11.66 -8.50 -20.58
CA GLN A 330 12.72 -7.58 -20.14
C GLN A 330 12.23 -6.12 -20.11
N THR A 331 11.45 -5.73 -21.12
CA THR A 331 10.86 -4.39 -21.21
C THR A 331 9.89 -4.13 -20.08
N PHE A 332 9.00 -5.07 -19.76
CA PHE A 332 8.09 -4.99 -18.61
C PHE A 332 8.85 -4.91 -17.28
N HIS A 333 9.86 -5.77 -17.06
CA HIS A 333 10.69 -5.75 -15.86
C HIS A 333 11.39 -4.39 -15.65
N LYS A 334 11.93 -3.78 -16.72
CA LYS A 334 12.50 -2.42 -16.67
C LYS A 334 11.40 -1.36 -16.46
N LYS A 335 10.28 -1.46 -17.20
CA LYS A 335 9.16 -0.49 -17.16
C LYS A 335 8.65 -0.31 -15.74
N GLU A 336 8.26 -1.41 -15.08
CA GLU A 336 7.62 -1.40 -13.76
C GLU A 336 8.63 -1.59 -12.59
N ARG A 337 9.94 -1.57 -12.88
CA ARG A 337 11.03 -1.96 -11.94
C ARG A 337 10.73 -3.25 -11.17
N ILE A 338 10.42 -4.34 -11.86
CA ILE A 338 10.30 -5.67 -11.23
C ILE A 338 11.71 -6.20 -10.94
N VAL A 339 12.01 -6.44 -9.66
CA VAL A 339 13.31 -6.96 -9.19
C VAL A 339 13.18 -8.39 -8.64
N HIS A 340 14.27 -9.03 -8.21
CA HIS A 340 14.21 -10.37 -7.61
C HIS A 340 13.17 -10.45 -6.47
N ARG A 341 12.24 -11.40 -6.60
CA ARG A 341 11.05 -11.65 -5.74
C ARG A 341 9.92 -10.61 -5.83
N ASP A 342 9.96 -9.63 -6.74
CA ASP A 342 8.76 -8.82 -6.99
C ASP A 342 7.69 -9.67 -7.68
N ALA A 343 6.46 -9.58 -7.17
CA ALA A 343 5.27 -10.17 -7.76
C ALA A 343 4.80 -9.40 -9.01
N PHE A 344 4.27 -10.12 -9.99
CA PHE A 344 3.53 -9.58 -11.14
C PHE A 344 2.48 -10.58 -11.66
N TRP A 345 1.52 -10.07 -12.43
CA TRP A 345 0.52 -10.89 -13.14
C TRP A 345 0.80 -10.92 -14.65
N VAL A 346 0.25 -11.90 -15.36
CA VAL A 346 0.31 -12.00 -16.82
C VAL A 346 -1.11 -12.07 -17.37
N SER A 347 -1.41 -11.23 -18.35
CA SER A 347 -2.75 -11.12 -18.94
C SER A 347 -2.70 -11.54 -20.40
N VAL A 348 -3.54 -12.50 -20.76
CA VAL A 348 -3.71 -13.12 -22.10
C VAL A 348 -5.20 -13.31 -22.43
#